data_AF-A0A6M0CBU9-F1
#
_entry.id   AF-A0A6M0CBU9-F1
#
_cell.length_a   1.000
_cell.length_b   1.000
_cell.length_c   1.000
_cell.angle_alpha   90.00
_cell.angle_beta   90.00
_cell.angle_gamma   90.00
#
_symmetry.space_group_name_H-M   'P 1'
#
loop_
_entity.id
_entity.type
_entity.pdbx_description
1 polymer ?
#
loop_
_entity_poly.entity_id
_entity_poly.type
_entity_poly.pdbx_seq_one_letter_code
_entity_poly.pdbx_strand_id
1 'polypeptide(L)'
;MATLSSLSGNVYYHWMIDVLPRIGILKNSTWSLDHIDWFVVNSLTHDFQQETLKAAGIPLERVIESDRTPYINAQTLVAPSFPGHLDWVSQGTIDFLRSTFLQNTSEAVKGRSSSLSKALQVTSPDGPRLYISRANARYRRVLNEAAVIDHLQSFGFIPIALETLSVAEQVHLFANAQAIISPHGSSLTNIVF
;
A
#
# COMPACT_ATOMS: atom_id res chain seq x y z
N MET A 1 20.25 -8.67 11.64
CA MET A 1 19.62 -7.85 10.57
C MET A 1 18.71 -8.73 9.72
N ALA A 2 17.59 -8.20 9.23
CA ALA A 2 16.73 -8.89 8.27
C ALA A 2 16.64 -8.15 6.93
N THR A 3 16.67 -8.89 5.81
CA THR A 3 16.49 -8.30 4.48
C THR A 3 15.06 -8.47 3.96
N LEU A 4 14.41 -7.34 3.69
CA LEU A 4 13.05 -7.28 3.14
C LEU A 4 13.05 -6.87 1.66
N SER A 5 14.19 -6.43 1.15
CA SER A 5 14.33 -5.87 -0.21
C SER A 5 13.89 -6.87 -1.29
N SER A 6 13.27 -6.35 -2.34
CA SER A 6 12.79 -7.13 -3.48
C SER A 6 13.07 -6.42 -4.80
N LEU A 7 12.96 -7.16 -5.91
CA LEU A 7 12.98 -6.57 -7.24
C LEU A 7 11.85 -5.55 -7.35
N SER A 8 12.15 -4.35 -7.87
CA SER A 8 11.17 -3.27 -8.04
C SER A 8 10.46 -2.86 -6.74
N GLY A 9 11.08 -3.04 -5.56
CA GLY A 9 10.48 -2.70 -4.26
C GLY A 9 10.07 -1.22 -4.08
N ASN A 10 10.49 -0.34 -4.97
CA ASN A 10 10.04 1.07 -4.99
C ASN A 10 8.64 1.25 -5.63
N VAL A 11 8.13 0.23 -6.33
CA VAL A 11 6.80 0.23 -6.94
C VAL A 11 5.77 -0.24 -5.92
N TYR A 12 4.68 0.50 -5.77
CA TYR A 12 3.64 0.25 -4.77
C TYR A 12 3.14 -1.21 -4.72
N TYR A 13 2.92 -1.84 -5.88
CA TYR A 13 2.50 -3.25 -5.93
C TYR A 13 3.53 -4.18 -5.26
N HIS A 14 4.79 -4.12 -5.70
CA HIS A 14 5.85 -4.98 -5.17
C HIS A 14 6.16 -4.68 -3.71
N TRP A 15 6.01 -3.42 -3.29
CA TRP A 15 6.12 -3.07 -1.90
C TRP A 15 5.07 -3.78 -1.04
N MET A 16 3.79 -3.65 -1.41
CA MET A 16 2.68 -4.21 -0.65
C MET A 16 2.60 -5.74 -0.71
N ILE A 17 3.01 -6.35 -1.83
CA ILE A 17 2.85 -7.79 -2.07
C ILE A 17 4.13 -8.59 -1.81
N ASP A 18 5.33 -8.05 -2.10
CA ASP A 18 6.58 -8.83 -2.04
C ASP A 18 7.51 -8.43 -0.88
N VAL A 19 7.49 -7.16 -0.49
CA VAL A 19 8.38 -6.61 0.56
C VAL A 19 7.69 -6.67 1.91
N LEU A 20 6.54 -6.01 2.06
CA LEU A 20 5.88 -5.81 3.33
C LEU A 20 5.41 -7.12 4.00
N PRO A 21 4.86 -8.12 3.28
CA PRO A 21 4.40 -9.37 3.89
C PRO A 21 5.52 -10.23 4.48
N ARG A 22 6.79 -9.96 4.15
CA ARG A 22 7.94 -10.61 4.81
C ARG A 22 8.02 -10.26 6.30
N ILE A 23 7.47 -9.11 6.71
CA ILE A 23 7.31 -8.77 8.13
C ILE A 23 6.36 -9.75 8.81
N GLY A 24 5.28 -10.14 8.13
CA GLY A 24 4.35 -11.18 8.60
C GLY A 24 5.04 -12.54 8.74
N ILE A 25 5.90 -12.91 7.79
CA ILE A 25 6.71 -14.14 7.87
C ILE A 25 7.64 -14.09 9.09
N LEU A 26 8.32 -12.97 9.31
CA LEU A 26 9.20 -12.77 10.47
C LEU A 26 8.44 -12.89 11.79
N LYS A 27 7.29 -12.20 11.92
CA LYS A 27 6.41 -12.27 13.11
C LYS A 27 5.97 -13.70 13.46
N ASN A 28 5.81 -14.55 12.45
CA ASN A 28 5.41 -15.96 12.61
C ASN A 28 6.59 -16.94 12.65
N SER A 29 7.82 -16.42 12.72
CA SER A 29 9.05 -17.22 12.79
C SER A 29 9.67 -17.15 14.19
N THR A 30 10.76 -17.89 14.40
CA THR A 30 11.58 -17.75 15.62
C THR A 30 12.28 -16.38 15.70
N TRP A 31 12.37 -15.65 14.59
CA TRP A 31 12.93 -14.30 14.49
C TRP A 31 11.82 -13.25 14.59
N SER A 32 11.22 -13.10 15.77
CA SER A 32 10.33 -11.98 16.07
C SER A 32 11.04 -10.64 15.82
N LEU A 33 10.27 -9.56 15.61
CA LEU A 33 10.83 -8.25 15.27
C LEU A 33 11.78 -7.70 16.34
N ASP A 34 11.57 -8.07 17.61
CA ASP A 34 12.40 -7.64 18.73
C ASP A 34 13.81 -8.25 18.70
N HIS A 35 14.00 -9.37 18.00
CA HIS A 35 15.30 -10.01 17.80
C HIS A 35 16.06 -9.47 16.58
N ILE A 36 15.55 -8.42 15.93
CA ILE A 36 16.14 -7.85 14.71
C ILE A 36 16.54 -6.40 14.97
N ASP A 37 17.85 -6.13 14.90
CA ASP A 37 18.40 -4.79 15.10
C ASP A 37 18.10 -3.83 13.94
N TRP A 38 18.15 -4.37 12.71
CA TRP A 38 18.09 -3.60 11.46
C TRP A 38 17.27 -4.33 10.40
N PHE A 39 16.46 -3.58 9.66
CA PHE A 39 15.67 -4.04 8.53
C PHE A 39 16.15 -3.36 7.25
N VAL A 40 16.47 -4.16 6.23
CA VAL A 40 16.97 -3.64 4.94
C VAL A 40 15.83 -3.62 3.93
N VAL A 41 15.50 -2.44 3.42
CA VAL A 41 14.53 -2.22 2.34
C VAL A 41 15.22 -1.58 1.12
N ASN A 42 14.54 -1.50 -0.02
CA ASN A 42 15.09 -0.86 -1.22
C ASN A 42 15.37 0.64 -0.96
N SER A 43 14.30 1.42 -0.71
CA SER A 43 14.38 2.84 -0.37
C SER A 43 13.17 3.28 0.47
N LEU A 44 13.23 4.49 1.03
CA LEU A 44 12.13 5.16 1.73
C LEU A 44 11.75 6.49 1.07
N THR A 45 11.83 6.55 -0.25
CA THR A 45 11.60 7.77 -1.05
C THR A 45 10.13 8.21 -1.11
N HIS A 46 9.19 7.33 -0.75
CA HIS A 46 7.75 7.60 -0.80
C HIS A 46 7.09 7.46 0.58
N ASP A 47 6.10 8.31 0.87
CA ASP A 47 5.40 8.34 2.16
C ASP A 47 4.74 7.00 2.52
N PHE A 48 4.16 6.30 1.53
CA PHE A 48 3.53 5.01 1.76
C PHE A 48 4.49 3.95 2.34
N GLN A 49 5.78 4.03 2.00
CA GLN A 49 6.79 3.10 2.51
C GLN A 49 6.99 3.30 4.01
N GLN A 50 7.10 4.56 4.42
CA GLN A 50 7.25 4.93 5.82
C GLN A 50 5.99 4.64 6.64
N GLU A 51 4.82 4.97 6.10
CA GLU A 51 3.52 4.72 6.75
C GLU A 51 3.29 3.22 6.98
N THR A 52 3.53 2.40 5.95
CA THR A 52 3.29 0.95 6.04
C THR A 52 4.29 0.24 6.95
N LEU A 53 5.57 0.66 6.97
CA LEU A 53 6.54 0.10 7.93
C LEU A 53 6.17 0.42 9.37
N LYS A 54 5.81 1.68 9.66
CA LYS A 54 5.34 2.08 11.00
C LYS A 54 4.12 1.27 11.43
N ALA A 55 3.11 1.16 10.56
CA ALA A 55 1.91 0.37 10.82
C ALA A 55 2.22 -1.13 11.02
N ALA A 56 3.22 -1.66 10.32
CA ALA A 56 3.66 -3.04 10.48
C ALA A 56 4.52 -3.27 11.74
N GLY A 57 4.84 -2.22 12.51
CA GLY A 57 5.63 -2.30 13.75
C GLY A 57 7.14 -2.15 13.53
N ILE A 58 7.57 -1.60 12.40
CA ILE A 58 8.99 -1.36 12.10
C ILE A 58 9.33 0.12 12.35
N PRO A 59 10.16 0.43 13.36
CA PRO A 59 10.64 1.80 13.59
C PRO A 59 11.59 2.22 12.48
N LEU A 60 11.43 3.44 11.94
CA LEU A 60 12.21 3.91 10.78
C LEU A 60 13.69 4.09 11.10
N GLU A 61 14.03 4.38 12.35
CA GLU A 61 15.41 4.47 12.84
C GLU A 61 16.14 3.13 12.80
N ARG A 62 15.44 2.00 12.60
CA ARG A 62 16.03 0.66 12.39
C ARG A 62 16.03 0.24 10.92
N VAL A 63 15.79 1.16 9.98
CA VAL A 63 15.73 0.84 8.55
C VAL A 63 16.99 1.29 7.82
N ILE A 64 17.53 0.41 6.98
CA ILE A 64 18.64 0.69 6.07
C ILE A 64 18.13 0.63 4.63
N GLU A 65 18.38 1.69 3.84
CA GLU A 65 18.07 1.76 2.41
C GLU A 65 19.20 1.15 1.57
N SER A 66 18.96 -0.01 0.97
CA SER A 66 19.95 -0.71 0.14
C SER A 66 20.27 0.00 -1.18
N ASP A 67 19.34 0.78 -1.73
CA ASP A 67 19.58 1.61 -2.92
C ASP A 67 20.63 2.71 -2.65
N ARG A 68 20.78 3.13 -1.37
CA ARG A 68 21.78 4.11 -0.93
C ARG A 68 23.03 3.47 -0.33
N THR A 69 22.87 2.28 0.26
CA THR A 69 23.93 1.55 0.96
C THR A 69 24.04 0.14 0.37
N PRO A 70 24.71 -0.04 -0.79
CA PRO A 70 24.72 -1.32 -1.51
C PRO A 70 25.61 -2.38 -0.84
N TYR A 71 26.58 -1.97 -0.02
CA TYR A 71 27.53 -2.86 0.65
C TYR A 71 27.26 -2.89 2.15
N ILE A 72 26.53 -3.89 2.60
CA ILE A 72 26.12 -4.06 4.01
C ILE A 72 26.78 -5.30 4.57
N ASN A 73 27.42 -5.17 5.74
CA ASN A 73 27.94 -6.30 6.50
C ASN A 73 27.07 -6.51 7.75
N ALA A 74 26.78 -7.77 8.07
CA ALA A 74 26.07 -8.16 9.28
C ALA A 74 26.71 -9.43 9.86
N GLN A 75 26.75 -9.53 11.18
CA GLN A 75 27.13 -10.78 11.85
C GLN A 75 26.13 -11.91 11.54
N THR A 76 24.83 -11.56 11.55
CA THR A 76 23.73 -12.46 11.21
C THR A 76 22.74 -11.77 10.28
N LEU A 77 22.47 -12.42 9.14
CA LEU A 77 21.45 -12.01 8.18
C LEU A 77 20.29 -13.00 8.21
N VAL A 78 19.12 -12.52 8.59
CA VAL A 78 17.85 -13.23 8.45
C VAL A 78 17.30 -12.91 7.07
N ALA A 79 17.13 -13.93 6.25
CA ALA A 79 16.56 -13.82 4.90
C ALA A 79 15.19 -14.51 4.87
N PRO A 80 14.07 -13.78 5.09
CA PRO A 80 12.74 -14.34 4.93
C PRO A 80 12.54 -14.86 3.50
N SER A 81 11.77 -15.93 3.36
CA SER A 81 11.31 -16.38 2.05
C SER A 81 10.45 -15.31 1.38
N PHE A 82 10.21 -15.46 0.09
CA PHE A 82 9.12 -14.74 -0.57
C PHE A 82 7.78 -15.17 0.05
N PRO A 83 6.78 -14.27 0.12
CA PRO A 83 5.46 -14.58 0.67
C PRO A 83 4.58 -15.42 -0.27
N GLY A 84 5.01 -15.61 -1.52
CA GLY A 84 4.33 -16.39 -2.55
C GLY A 84 5.22 -16.60 -3.77
N HIS A 85 4.68 -17.26 -4.80
CA HIS A 85 5.30 -17.29 -6.12
C HIS A 85 5.24 -15.90 -6.77
N LEU A 86 6.17 -15.62 -7.68
CA LEU A 86 6.17 -14.35 -8.42
C LEU A 86 4.81 -14.17 -9.12
N ASP A 87 4.25 -12.96 -9.04
CA ASP A 87 2.95 -12.58 -9.58
C ASP A 87 1.72 -13.29 -8.95
N TRP A 88 1.91 -14.09 -7.89
CA TRP A 88 0.83 -14.77 -7.19
C TRP A 88 0.65 -14.21 -5.78
N VAL A 89 -0.47 -13.53 -5.56
CA VAL A 89 -0.82 -13.00 -4.25
C VAL A 89 -1.31 -14.15 -3.36
N SER A 90 -0.53 -14.52 -2.36
CA SER A 90 -0.87 -15.61 -1.44
C SER A 90 -1.93 -15.19 -0.41
N GLN A 91 -2.72 -16.14 0.10
CA GLN A 91 -3.69 -15.86 1.16
C GLN A 91 -3.03 -15.25 2.39
N GLY A 92 -1.85 -15.75 2.79
CA GLY A 92 -1.09 -15.18 3.92
C GLY A 92 -0.68 -13.72 3.71
N THR A 93 -0.42 -13.30 2.46
CA THR A 93 -0.19 -11.89 2.12
C THR A 93 -1.44 -11.06 2.35
N ILE A 94 -2.58 -11.53 1.84
CA ILE A 94 -3.88 -10.85 2.00
C ILE A 94 -4.22 -10.70 3.48
N ASP A 95 -4.10 -11.79 4.25
CA ASP A 95 -4.42 -11.82 5.67
C ASP A 95 -3.50 -10.89 6.47
N PHE A 96 -2.20 -10.88 6.16
CA PHE A 96 -1.25 -9.96 6.78
C PHE A 96 -1.59 -8.50 6.49
N LEU A 97 -1.88 -8.16 5.23
CA LEU A 97 -2.25 -6.80 4.86
C LEU A 97 -3.55 -6.37 5.55
N ARG A 98 -4.59 -7.20 5.50
CA ARG A 98 -5.88 -6.91 6.14
C ARG A 98 -5.77 -6.75 7.64
N SER A 99 -5.09 -7.68 8.31
CA SER A 99 -4.90 -7.62 9.77
C SER A 99 -4.07 -6.42 10.20
N THR A 100 -3.11 -5.97 9.37
CA THR A 100 -2.26 -4.81 9.67
C THR A 100 -2.98 -3.49 9.42
N PHE A 101 -3.77 -3.37 8.34
CA PHE A 101 -4.24 -2.08 7.84
C PHE A 101 -5.74 -1.82 8.00
N LEU A 102 -6.58 -2.84 8.15
CA LEU A 102 -8.02 -2.63 8.35
C LEU A 102 -8.36 -2.21 9.78
N GLN A 103 -7.45 -2.42 10.74
CA GLN A 103 -7.64 -2.00 12.12
C GLN A 103 -7.59 -0.46 12.22
N ASN A 104 -8.55 0.13 12.94
CA ASN A 104 -8.60 1.57 13.26
C ASN A 104 -8.64 2.53 12.05
N THR A 105 -9.08 2.07 10.86
CA THR A 105 -9.19 2.94 9.67
C THR A 105 -10.06 4.17 9.93
N SER A 106 -11.12 4.04 10.74
CA SER A 106 -12.03 5.13 11.11
C SER A 106 -11.37 6.27 11.89
N GLU A 107 -10.29 6.00 12.64
CA GLU A 107 -9.56 7.05 13.36
C GLU A 107 -8.55 7.78 12.47
N ALA A 108 -7.98 7.09 11.49
CA ALA A 108 -7.02 7.66 10.55
C ALA A 108 -7.63 8.72 9.62
N VAL A 109 -8.96 8.69 9.42
CA VAL A 109 -9.69 9.65 8.58
C VAL A 109 -10.00 10.99 9.27
N LYS A 110 -9.41 11.27 10.45
CA LYS A 110 -9.66 12.53 11.19
C LYS A 110 -8.98 13.77 10.57
N GLY A 111 -8.04 13.61 9.61
CA GLY A 111 -7.27 14.70 8.95
C GLY A 111 -7.44 14.79 7.43
N ARG A 112 -8.70 14.83 6.96
CA ARG A 112 -9.14 14.45 5.60
C ARG A 112 -8.56 15.28 4.45
N SER A 113 -8.16 14.59 3.38
CA SER A 113 -8.08 15.19 2.04
C SER A 113 -9.46 15.60 1.49
N SER A 114 -9.49 16.58 0.59
CA SER A 114 -10.73 17.07 -0.06
C SER A 114 -11.43 15.97 -0.87
N SER A 115 -10.68 15.13 -1.58
CA SER A 115 -11.20 14.00 -2.35
C SER A 115 -11.83 12.93 -1.46
N LEU A 116 -11.20 12.63 -0.33
CA LEU A 116 -11.76 11.70 0.67
C LEU A 116 -13.03 12.27 1.30
N SER A 117 -13.04 13.55 1.62
CA SER A 117 -14.22 14.22 2.18
C SER A 117 -15.45 14.10 1.30
N LYS A 118 -15.28 14.11 -0.03
CA LYS A 118 -16.38 13.90 -0.99
C LYS A 118 -16.89 12.46 -0.98
N ALA A 119 -15.99 11.48 -0.92
CA ALA A 119 -16.37 10.07 -0.85
C ALA A 119 -17.11 9.73 0.47
N LEU A 120 -16.70 10.34 1.59
CA LEU A 120 -17.35 10.16 2.89
C LEU A 120 -18.73 10.82 3.01
N GLN A 121 -19.06 11.78 2.15
CA GLN A 121 -20.39 12.39 2.10
C GLN A 121 -21.42 11.49 1.42
N VAL A 122 -20.99 10.39 0.79
CA VAL A 122 -21.89 9.43 0.17
C VAL A 122 -22.66 8.69 1.28
N THR A 123 -23.98 8.88 1.31
CA THR A 123 -24.88 8.24 2.28
C THR A 123 -25.44 6.90 1.80
N SER A 124 -24.91 6.37 0.69
CA SER A 124 -25.33 5.06 0.16
C SER A 124 -25.01 3.95 1.16
N PRO A 125 -25.94 3.02 1.44
CA PRO A 125 -25.65 1.88 2.31
C PRO A 125 -24.57 0.94 1.76
N ASP A 126 -24.37 0.95 0.44
CA ASP A 126 -23.37 0.11 -0.23
C ASP A 126 -21.97 0.75 -0.29
N GLY A 127 -21.83 2.01 0.14
CA GLY A 127 -20.59 2.79 0.07
C GLY A 127 -20.39 3.57 -1.25
N PRO A 128 -19.27 4.32 -1.38
CA PRO A 128 -19.00 5.15 -2.55
C PRO A 128 -18.58 4.33 -3.78
N ARG A 129 -18.91 4.85 -4.97
CA ARG A 129 -18.39 4.36 -6.26
C ARG A 129 -17.18 5.19 -6.64
N LEU A 130 -16.03 4.54 -6.87
CA LEU A 130 -14.75 5.21 -7.02
C LEU A 130 -14.21 5.05 -8.44
N TYR A 131 -13.77 6.17 -9.04
CA TYR A 131 -12.92 6.14 -10.23
C TYR A 131 -11.50 6.51 -9.80
N ILE A 132 -10.56 5.59 -9.94
CA ILE A 132 -9.16 5.84 -9.59
C ILE A 132 -8.47 6.53 -10.77
N SER A 133 -8.23 7.82 -10.59
CA SER A 133 -7.63 8.66 -11.61
C SER A 133 -6.14 8.35 -11.77
N ARG A 134 -5.65 8.54 -13.00
CA ARG A 134 -4.21 8.53 -13.34
C ARG A 134 -3.77 9.87 -13.91
N ALA A 135 -4.49 10.96 -13.62
CA ALA A 135 -4.22 12.27 -14.15
C ALA A 135 -2.79 12.74 -13.84
N ASN A 136 -2.26 12.40 -12.67
CA ASN A 136 -0.89 12.78 -12.26
C ASN A 136 0.15 11.67 -12.51
N ALA A 137 -0.22 10.56 -13.17
CA ALA A 137 0.72 9.48 -13.46
C ALA A 137 1.71 9.90 -14.56
N ARG A 138 2.99 9.49 -14.40
CA ARG A 138 4.04 9.76 -15.41
C ARG A 138 3.80 9.03 -16.75
N TYR A 139 3.14 7.88 -16.73
CA TYR A 139 2.93 7.02 -17.89
C TYR A 139 1.58 6.30 -17.83
N ARG A 140 1.11 5.82 -19.00
CA ARG A 140 -0.21 5.16 -19.17
C ARG A 140 -1.35 6.02 -18.62
N ARG A 141 -1.38 7.29 -19.02
CA ARG A 141 -2.48 8.21 -18.74
C ARG A 141 -3.65 7.90 -19.68
N VAL A 142 -4.87 8.16 -19.23
CA VAL A 142 -6.05 8.13 -20.09
C VAL A 142 -6.08 9.45 -20.87
N LEU A 143 -5.99 9.39 -22.20
CA LEU A 143 -5.86 10.59 -23.04
C LEU A 143 -7.07 11.53 -22.91
N ASN A 144 -8.27 10.96 -22.79
CA ASN A 144 -9.54 11.66 -22.67
C ASN A 144 -10.16 11.52 -21.26
N GLU A 145 -9.34 11.51 -20.21
CA GLU A 145 -9.79 11.22 -18.84
C GLU A 145 -10.93 12.12 -18.36
N ALA A 146 -10.92 13.41 -18.73
CA ALA A 146 -12.01 14.33 -18.40
C ALA A 146 -13.36 13.83 -18.94
N ALA A 147 -13.42 13.41 -20.20
CA ALA A 147 -14.66 12.88 -20.79
C ALA A 147 -15.10 11.56 -20.14
N VAL A 148 -14.16 10.72 -19.71
CA VAL A 148 -14.46 9.49 -18.95
C VAL A 148 -15.05 9.85 -17.59
N ILE A 149 -14.44 10.78 -16.85
CA ILE A 149 -14.93 11.24 -15.55
C ILE A 149 -16.33 11.84 -15.68
N ASP A 150 -16.55 12.73 -16.65
CA ASP A 150 -17.84 13.37 -16.87
C ASP A 150 -18.94 12.33 -17.15
N HIS A 151 -18.63 11.30 -17.94
CA HIS A 151 -19.57 10.20 -18.19
C HIS A 151 -19.80 9.34 -16.93
N LEU A 152 -18.77 9.05 -16.15
CA LEU A 152 -18.89 8.21 -14.96
C LEU A 152 -19.61 8.92 -13.80
N GLN A 153 -19.58 10.26 -13.75
CA GLN A 153 -20.31 11.05 -12.76
C GLN A 153 -21.83 10.81 -12.82
N SER A 154 -22.41 10.60 -14.01
CA SER A 154 -23.84 10.27 -14.12
C SER A 154 -24.21 8.91 -13.52
N PHE A 155 -23.22 8.05 -13.28
CA PHE A 155 -23.36 6.77 -12.59
C PHE A 155 -22.93 6.84 -11.11
N GLY A 156 -22.70 8.05 -10.58
CA GLY A 156 -22.35 8.27 -9.17
C GLY A 156 -20.89 8.00 -8.82
N PHE A 157 -19.99 7.83 -9.82
CA PHE A 157 -18.58 7.64 -9.55
C PHE A 157 -17.89 8.95 -9.16
N ILE A 158 -17.01 8.86 -8.16
CA ILE A 158 -16.20 9.97 -7.67
C ILE A 158 -14.74 9.74 -8.10
N PRO A 159 -14.11 10.69 -8.81
CA PRO A 159 -12.70 10.59 -9.16
C PRO A 159 -11.82 10.76 -7.91
N ILE A 160 -10.86 9.84 -7.72
CA ILE A 160 -9.90 9.82 -6.62
C ILE A 160 -8.48 9.76 -7.16
N ALA A 161 -7.62 10.67 -6.69
CA ALA A 161 -6.18 10.67 -6.92
C ALA A 161 -5.46 10.10 -5.68
N LEU A 162 -5.09 8.82 -5.70
CA LEU A 162 -4.60 8.11 -4.50
C LEU A 162 -3.26 8.64 -3.99
N GLU A 163 -2.42 9.18 -4.86
CA GLU A 163 -1.15 9.81 -4.49
C GLU A 163 -1.30 11.04 -3.58
N THR A 164 -2.53 11.56 -3.44
CA THR A 164 -2.86 12.65 -2.52
C THR A 164 -3.36 12.17 -1.15
N LEU A 165 -3.45 10.85 -0.97
CA LEU A 165 -4.01 10.21 0.22
C LEU A 165 -2.96 9.39 0.95
N SER A 166 -3.00 9.43 2.28
CA SER A 166 -2.27 8.48 3.12
C SER A 166 -2.75 7.05 2.87
N VAL A 167 -1.91 6.05 3.17
CA VAL A 167 -2.25 4.63 3.04
C VAL A 167 -3.50 4.29 3.83
N ALA A 168 -3.66 4.85 5.03
CA ALA A 168 -4.84 4.60 5.84
C ALA A 168 -6.14 5.14 5.20
N GLU A 169 -6.08 6.31 4.55
CA GLU A 169 -7.20 6.84 3.78
C GLU A 169 -7.49 6.00 2.53
N GLN A 170 -6.45 5.52 1.83
CA GLN A 170 -6.60 4.61 0.69
C GLN A 170 -7.26 3.30 1.13
N VAL A 171 -6.78 2.68 2.21
CA VAL A 171 -7.36 1.45 2.78
C VAL A 171 -8.83 1.67 3.15
N HIS A 172 -9.15 2.77 3.82
CA HIS A 172 -10.52 3.10 4.17
C HIS A 172 -11.43 3.21 2.94
N LEU A 173 -10.98 3.90 1.88
CA LEU A 173 -11.76 4.04 0.66
C LEU A 173 -12.03 2.69 -0.03
N PHE A 174 -10.99 1.86 -0.19
CA PHE A 174 -11.12 0.59 -0.90
C PHE A 174 -11.98 -0.40 -0.11
N ALA A 175 -11.76 -0.52 1.20
CA ALA A 175 -12.52 -1.43 2.07
C ALA A 175 -14.02 -1.09 2.16
N ASN A 176 -14.41 0.15 1.87
CA ASN A 176 -15.80 0.61 1.93
C ASN A 176 -16.38 0.90 0.54
N ALA A 177 -15.65 0.66 -0.55
CA ALA A 177 -16.14 0.99 -1.89
C ALA A 177 -17.24 0.04 -2.37
N GLN A 178 -18.30 0.59 -2.97
CA GLN A 178 -19.31 -0.21 -3.66
C GLN A 178 -18.79 -0.77 -4.97
N ALA A 179 -18.06 0.05 -5.72
CA ALA A 179 -17.54 -0.29 -7.04
C ALA A 179 -16.31 0.56 -7.33
N ILE A 180 -15.31 -0.04 -7.98
CA ILE A 180 -14.06 0.63 -8.35
C ILE A 180 -13.85 0.49 -9.86
N ILE A 181 -13.62 1.61 -10.53
CA ILE A 181 -13.14 1.67 -11.92
C ILE A 181 -11.76 2.29 -11.91
N SER A 182 -10.79 1.69 -12.60
CA SER A 182 -9.43 2.22 -12.71
C SER A 182 -8.82 1.78 -14.03
N PRO A 183 -8.01 2.63 -14.69
CA PRO A 183 -7.04 2.09 -15.64
C PRO A 183 -6.06 1.18 -14.91
N HIS A 184 -5.58 0.13 -15.57
CA HIS A 184 -4.72 -0.88 -14.95
C HIS A 184 -3.40 -0.27 -14.40
N GLY A 185 -3.03 -0.63 -13.17
CA GLY A 185 -1.82 -0.14 -12.50
C GLY A 185 -1.73 -0.56 -11.03
N SER A 186 -0.64 -0.16 -10.37
CA SER A 186 -0.35 -0.54 -8.97
C SER A 186 -1.34 0.01 -7.94
N SER A 187 -2.13 1.03 -8.30
CA SER A 187 -3.23 1.50 -7.44
C SER A 187 -4.25 0.41 -7.13
N LEU A 188 -4.45 -0.55 -8.06
CA LEU A 188 -5.39 -1.65 -7.88
C LEU A 188 -4.93 -2.69 -6.86
N THR A 189 -3.69 -2.63 -6.39
CA THR A 189 -3.25 -3.43 -5.25
C THR A 189 -4.14 -3.24 -4.02
N ASN A 190 -4.71 -2.06 -3.85
CA ASN A 190 -5.59 -1.75 -2.72
C ASN A 190 -6.94 -2.49 -2.75
N ILE A 191 -7.32 -3.18 -3.85
CA ILE A 191 -8.51 -4.07 -3.88
C ILE A 191 -8.38 -5.21 -2.86
N VAL A 192 -7.16 -5.47 -2.37
CA VAL A 192 -6.95 -6.44 -1.28
C VAL A 192 -7.70 -6.06 0.00
N PHE A 193 -8.00 -4.79 0.23
CA PHE A 193 -8.71 -4.28 1.42
C PHE A 193 -10.22 -4.30 1.20
#